data_AF-A0A959JVF8-F1
#
_entry.id   AF-A0A959JVF8-F1
#
_cell.length_a   1.000
_cell.length_b   1.000
_cell.length_c   1.000
_cell.angle_alpha   90.00
_cell.angle_beta   90.00
_cell.angle_gamma   90.00
#
_symmetry.space_group_name_H-M   'P 1'
#
loop_
_entity.id
_entity.type
_entity.pdbx_description
1 polymer ?
#
loop_
_entity_poly.entity_id
_entity_poly.type
_entity_poly.pdbx_seq_one_letter_code
_entity_poly.pdbx_strand_id
1 'polypeptide(L)'
;MDFITHFLITSLLTLTRYFIIAGIPFIIFYVLFHRYFKRSKIQERKVPKHLLLYEILQSSQSALIFAAIGCLLIYTPISAYTSIYLDIHQHPWWWIPAVLIISMVLHDLYFYWLHRLIHHPRIFSYVHLVHHKSNNPSPWSSYSFHLLESIAEAMILPILIFILPMHPLSIFLFTFFSFLFNVYGHLGYEIVPRWFRKTPFFQIIGTSVYHNMHHAKFHYNYGLYFRIWDRLMGTEHPDYEKTFDTIQYRRFEHRTGRRLSKMAGLLGLFLIPGIGVSQDLSGYWKDPDSGAVVEIAQDENGVFSGLVISSGNVSDDRKLEGKQIYILREFTGAIEEAGLYRGTVFLPRRKLTLPATLRMESETTLIVDGRWGPIRHQMRWNRHYRNEQ
;
A
#
# COMPACT_ATOMS: atom_id res chain seq x y z
N MET A 1 -21.98 20.66 -35.91
CA MET A 1 -22.12 21.15 -34.53
C MET A 1 -21.09 22.23 -34.30
N ASP A 2 -21.41 23.28 -33.55
CA ASP A 2 -20.41 24.28 -33.15
C ASP A 2 -19.42 23.71 -32.10
N PHE A 3 -18.35 24.45 -31.81
CA PHE A 3 -17.34 24.02 -30.84
C PHE A 3 -17.92 23.84 -29.44
N ILE A 4 -18.83 24.73 -29.02
CA ILE A 4 -19.45 24.72 -27.69
C ILE A 4 -20.21 23.40 -27.48
N THR A 5 -20.98 22.98 -28.47
CA THR A 5 -21.75 21.73 -28.43
C THR A 5 -20.83 20.51 -28.31
N HIS A 6 -19.75 20.46 -29.10
CA HIS A 6 -18.76 19.39 -28.99
C HIS A 6 -18.07 19.38 -27.62
N PHE A 7 -17.74 20.56 -27.08
CA PHE A 7 -17.13 20.68 -25.77
C PHE A 7 -18.06 20.20 -24.65
N LEU A 8 -19.34 20.58 -24.68
CA LEU A 8 -20.34 20.15 -23.69
C LEU A 8 -20.55 18.63 -23.73
N ILE A 9 -20.68 18.04 -24.93
CA ILE A 9 -20.80 16.58 -25.09
C ILE A 9 -19.55 15.87 -24.59
N THR A 10 -18.36 16.33 -25.00
CA THR A 10 -17.09 15.73 -24.59
C THR A 10 -16.88 15.83 -23.08
N SER A 11 -17.28 16.96 -22.48
CA SER A 11 -17.24 17.18 -21.03
C SER A 11 -18.17 16.23 -20.29
N LEU A 12 -19.41 16.08 -20.76
CA LEU A 12 -20.36 15.13 -20.19
C LEU A 12 -19.81 13.70 -20.25
N LEU A 13 -19.34 13.26 -21.42
CA LEU A 13 -18.76 11.92 -21.60
C LEU A 13 -17.53 11.70 -20.70
N THR A 14 -16.65 12.69 -20.58
CA THR A 14 -15.44 12.59 -19.77
C THR A 14 -15.76 12.54 -18.28
N LEU A 15 -16.71 13.36 -17.80
CA LEU A 15 -17.18 13.33 -16.42
C LEU A 15 -17.91 12.02 -16.10
N THR A 16 -18.81 11.55 -16.98
CA THR A 16 -19.48 10.26 -16.82
C THR A 16 -18.46 9.13 -16.72
N ARG A 17 -17.46 9.11 -17.60
CA ARG A 17 -16.37 8.13 -17.54
C ARG A 17 -15.58 8.23 -16.22
N TYR A 18 -15.28 9.45 -15.76
CA TYR A 18 -14.63 9.69 -14.47
C TYR A 18 -15.43 9.08 -13.32
N PHE A 19 -16.71 9.42 -13.19
CA PHE A 19 -17.56 8.93 -12.11
C PHE A 19 -17.79 7.42 -12.17
N ILE A 20 -17.83 6.82 -13.35
CA ILE A 20 -17.94 5.36 -13.50
C ILE A 20 -16.65 4.68 -13.06
N ILE A 21 -15.50 5.05 -13.64
CA ILE A 21 -14.25 4.31 -13.44
C ILE A 21 -13.66 4.55 -12.05
N ALA A 22 -13.80 5.76 -11.47
CA ALA A 22 -13.39 6.01 -10.08
C ALA A 22 -14.47 5.59 -9.06
N GLY A 23 -15.74 5.83 -9.39
CA GLY A 23 -16.85 5.59 -8.46
C GLY A 23 -17.16 4.12 -8.24
N ILE A 24 -17.09 3.27 -9.27
CA ILE A 24 -17.33 1.83 -9.10
C ILE A 24 -16.34 1.21 -8.10
N PRO A 25 -15.01 1.35 -8.26
CA PRO A 25 -14.05 0.90 -7.25
C PRO A 25 -14.29 1.53 -5.88
N PHE A 26 -14.60 2.83 -5.81
CA PHE A 26 -14.90 3.45 -4.52
C PHE A 26 -16.09 2.77 -3.83
N ILE A 27 -17.20 2.57 -4.53
CA ILE A 27 -18.40 1.89 -4.00
C ILE A 27 -18.05 0.47 -3.56
N ILE A 28 -17.33 -0.29 -4.38
CA ILE A 28 -16.93 -1.67 -4.07
C ILE A 28 -16.06 -1.72 -2.80
N PHE A 29 -14.97 -0.95 -2.76
CA PHE A 29 -13.94 -1.09 -1.73
C PHE A 29 -14.17 -0.25 -0.47
N TYR A 30 -14.88 0.87 -0.56
CA TYR A 30 -15.12 1.77 0.57
C TYR A 30 -16.55 1.69 1.13
N VAL A 31 -17.53 1.21 0.35
CA VAL A 31 -18.94 1.14 0.78
C VAL A 31 -19.39 -0.32 0.96
N LEU A 32 -19.55 -1.07 -0.13
CA LEU A 32 -20.19 -2.39 -0.12
C LEU A 32 -19.34 -3.46 0.55
N PHE A 33 -18.06 -3.59 0.16
CA PHE A 33 -17.19 -4.68 0.59
C PHE A 33 -16.01 -4.23 1.46
N HIS A 34 -16.09 -3.04 2.06
CA HIS A 34 -15.01 -2.47 2.89
C HIS A 34 -14.57 -3.41 4.05
N ARG A 35 -15.49 -4.17 4.65
CA ARG A 35 -15.15 -5.18 5.68
C ARG A 35 -14.41 -6.37 5.10
N TYR A 36 -14.81 -6.84 3.92
CA TYR A 36 -14.17 -7.96 3.24
C TYR A 36 -12.73 -7.59 2.80
N PHE A 37 -12.55 -6.37 2.30
CA PHE A 37 -11.26 -5.85 1.84
C PHE A 37 -10.45 -5.13 2.92
N LYS A 38 -10.89 -5.10 4.18
CA LYS A 38 -10.16 -4.41 5.29
C LYS A 38 -8.68 -4.80 5.33
N ARG A 39 -8.37 -6.08 5.12
CA ARG A 39 -7.00 -6.62 5.14
C ARG A 39 -6.16 -6.27 3.91
N SER A 40 -6.80 -5.84 2.83
CA SER A 40 -6.13 -5.34 1.63
C SER A 40 -5.77 -3.85 1.73
N LYS A 41 -6.23 -3.16 2.78
CA LYS A 41 -6.06 -1.71 2.89
C LYS A 41 -4.61 -1.34 3.15
N ILE A 42 -4.10 -0.38 2.38
CA ILE A 42 -2.69 0.01 2.41
C ILE A 42 -2.43 0.93 3.60
N GLN A 43 -3.22 2.01 3.73
CA GLN A 43 -3.18 2.92 4.88
C GLN A 43 -4.47 2.79 5.70
N GLU A 44 -4.35 2.47 6.98
CA GLU A 44 -5.51 2.19 7.86
C GLU A 44 -6.34 3.44 8.20
N ARG A 45 -5.74 4.63 8.08
CA ARG A 45 -6.44 5.89 8.35
C ARG A 45 -7.65 6.07 7.42
N LYS A 46 -8.73 6.62 7.96
CA LYS A 46 -9.91 6.96 7.16
C LYS A 46 -9.67 8.27 6.42
N VAL A 47 -10.15 8.35 5.18
CA VAL A 47 -10.14 9.60 4.41
C VAL A 47 -11.30 10.47 4.92
N PRO A 48 -11.05 11.72 5.36
CA PRO A 48 -12.10 12.63 5.79
C PRO A 48 -13.08 12.95 4.65
N LYS A 49 -14.37 13.12 4.97
CA LYS A 49 -15.41 13.42 3.96
C LYS A 49 -15.15 14.71 3.18
N HIS A 50 -14.64 15.76 3.85
CA HIS A 50 -14.31 17.02 3.18
C HIS A 50 -13.18 16.85 2.17
N LEU A 51 -12.22 15.94 2.43
CA LEU A 51 -11.14 15.63 1.51
C LEU A 51 -11.65 14.84 0.29
N LEU A 52 -12.58 13.91 0.48
CA LEU A 52 -13.24 13.23 -0.65
C LEU A 52 -13.99 14.23 -1.56
N LEU A 53 -14.70 15.20 -0.99
CA LEU A 53 -15.35 16.24 -1.78
C LEU A 53 -14.33 17.09 -2.54
N TYR A 54 -13.22 17.46 -1.89
CA TYR A 54 -12.12 18.17 -2.52
C TYR A 54 -11.52 17.39 -3.70
N GLU A 55 -11.27 16.09 -3.51
CA GLU A 55 -10.79 15.17 -4.56
C GLU A 55 -11.75 15.17 -5.76
N ILE A 56 -13.05 15.00 -5.53
CA ILE A 56 -14.08 14.98 -6.58
C ILE A 56 -14.12 16.31 -7.35
N LEU A 57 -14.06 17.45 -6.65
CA LEU A 57 -14.14 18.76 -7.28
C LEU A 57 -12.91 19.05 -8.15
N GLN A 58 -11.70 18.80 -7.64
CA GLN A 58 -10.46 18.99 -8.41
C GLN A 58 -10.38 18.00 -9.59
N SER A 59 -10.77 16.74 -9.39
CA SER A 59 -10.84 15.77 -10.48
C SER A 59 -11.86 16.13 -11.55
N SER A 60 -12.99 16.72 -11.18
CA SER A 60 -13.96 17.22 -12.15
C SER A 60 -13.39 18.39 -12.97
N GLN A 61 -12.64 19.30 -12.33
CA GLN A 61 -11.92 20.36 -13.04
C GLN A 61 -10.91 19.78 -14.04
N SER A 62 -10.05 18.85 -13.62
CA SER A 62 -9.10 18.16 -14.50
C SER A 62 -9.79 17.47 -15.68
N ALA A 63 -10.90 16.78 -15.42
CA ALA A 63 -11.69 16.13 -16.47
C ALA A 63 -12.23 17.11 -17.50
N LEU A 64 -12.66 18.31 -17.09
CA LEU A 64 -13.09 19.38 -18.02
C LEU A 64 -11.92 19.94 -18.84
N ILE A 65 -10.73 20.07 -18.25
CA ILE A 65 -9.51 20.48 -18.99
C ILE A 65 -9.15 19.43 -20.03
N PHE A 66 -9.18 18.14 -19.67
CA PHE A 66 -8.94 17.03 -20.60
C PHE A 66 -9.97 17.03 -21.73
N ALA A 67 -11.24 17.28 -21.43
CA ALA A 67 -12.30 17.41 -22.43
C ALA A 67 -12.07 18.60 -23.35
N ALA A 68 -11.63 19.75 -22.83
CA ALA A 68 -11.32 20.94 -23.63
C ALA A 68 -10.17 20.66 -24.61
N ILE A 69 -9.08 20.05 -24.14
CA ILE A 69 -7.92 19.71 -24.97
C ILE A 69 -8.30 18.65 -26.01
N GLY A 70 -9.01 17.59 -25.62
CA GLY A 70 -9.50 16.58 -26.56
C GLY A 70 -10.43 17.18 -27.63
N CYS A 71 -11.33 18.09 -27.22
CA CYS A 71 -12.23 18.78 -28.15
C CYS A 71 -11.46 19.68 -29.12
N LEU A 72 -10.45 20.41 -28.63
CA LEU A 72 -9.56 21.23 -29.45
C LEU A 72 -8.83 20.38 -30.50
N LEU A 73 -8.28 19.22 -30.11
CA LEU A 73 -7.50 18.37 -31.00
C LEU A 73 -8.35 17.66 -32.07
N ILE A 74 -9.61 17.34 -31.78
CA ILE A 74 -10.46 16.54 -32.66
C ILE A 74 -11.38 17.41 -33.53
N TYR A 75 -12.00 18.44 -32.95
CA TYR A 75 -13.09 19.19 -33.59
C TYR A 75 -12.68 20.57 -34.13
N THR A 76 -11.37 20.84 -34.23
CA THR A 76 -10.84 22.05 -34.87
C THR A 76 -9.89 21.70 -36.01
N PRO A 77 -9.48 22.66 -36.86
CA PRO A 77 -8.54 22.41 -37.96
C PRO A 77 -7.18 21.82 -37.54
N ILE A 78 -6.85 21.84 -36.23
CA ILE A 78 -5.66 21.18 -35.70
C ILE A 78 -5.66 19.68 -36.03
N SER A 79 -6.83 19.03 -36.07
CA SER A 79 -6.94 17.59 -36.36
C SER A 79 -6.31 17.20 -37.70
N ALA A 80 -6.31 18.10 -38.69
CA ALA A 80 -5.71 17.89 -40.01
C ALA A 80 -4.17 17.77 -39.96
N TYR A 81 -3.53 18.25 -38.88
CA TYR A 81 -2.08 18.15 -38.67
C TYR A 81 -1.69 16.98 -37.75
N THR A 82 -2.66 16.23 -37.26
CA THR A 82 -2.44 15.04 -36.44
C THR A 82 -2.36 13.79 -37.31
N SER A 83 -1.78 12.72 -36.77
CA SER A 83 -1.73 11.40 -37.39
C SER A 83 -3.00 10.57 -37.09
N ILE A 84 -4.14 11.21 -36.81
CA ILE A 84 -5.39 10.49 -36.58
C ILE A 84 -5.92 9.97 -37.92
N TYR A 85 -6.21 8.67 -37.98
CA TYR A 85 -6.86 8.05 -39.12
C TYR A 85 -8.23 7.48 -38.75
N LEU A 86 -9.21 7.64 -39.64
CA LEU A 86 -10.61 7.24 -39.37
C LEU A 86 -11.00 5.90 -39.99
N ASP A 87 -10.36 5.52 -41.09
CA ASP A 87 -10.58 4.20 -41.69
C ASP A 87 -9.75 3.15 -40.95
N ILE A 88 -10.41 2.26 -40.21
CA ILE A 88 -9.74 1.19 -39.46
C ILE A 88 -8.92 0.26 -40.36
N HIS A 89 -9.20 0.19 -41.66
CA HIS A 89 -8.47 -0.62 -42.62
C HIS A 89 -7.21 0.06 -43.19
N GLN A 90 -6.96 1.33 -42.88
CA GLN A 90 -5.74 2.04 -43.29
C GLN A 90 -4.47 1.39 -42.72
N HIS A 91 -4.58 0.70 -41.58
CA HIS A 91 -3.51 -0.07 -40.97
C HIS A 91 -3.97 -1.50 -40.65
N PRO A 92 -3.05 -2.47 -40.52
CA PRO A 92 -3.41 -3.82 -40.07
C PRO A 92 -4.04 -3.82 -38.67
N TRP A 93 -4.95 -4.76 -38.40
CA TRP A 93 -5.64 -4.86 -37.10
C TRP A 93 -4.72 -4.97 -35.88
N TRP A 94 -3.53 -5.55 -36.03
CA TRP A 94 -2.53 -5.65 -34.96
C TRP A 94 -1.93 -4.29 -34.57
N TRP A 95 -2.09 -3.27 -35.41
CA TRP A 95 -1.61 -1.92 -35.15
C TRP A 95 -2.31 -1.27 -33.94
N ILE A 96 -3.60 -1.54 -33.73
CA ILE A 96 -4.37 -1.01 -32.59
C ILE A 96 -3.74 -1.40 -31.23
N PRO A 97 -3.54 -2.70 -30.90
CA PRO A 97 -2.89 -3.07 -29.65
C PRO A 97 -1.40 -2.69 -29.61
N ALA A 98 -0.69 -2.67 -30.76
CA ALA A 98 0.71 -2.25 -30.80
C ALA A 98 0.87 -0.77 -30.39
N VAL A 99 0.07 0.12 -30.99
CA VAL A 99 0.02 1.54 -30.64
C VAL A 99 -0.37 1.74 -29.19
N LEU A 100 -1.34 0.99 -28.68
CA LEU A 100 -1.72 1.07 -27.27
C LEU A 100 -0.51 0.81 -26.34
N ILE A 101 0.25 -0.25 -26.59
CA ILE A 101 1.43 -0.61 -25.79
C ILE A 101 2.51 0.48 -25.91
N ILE A 102 2.79 0.94 -27.13
CA ILE A 102 3.76 2.01 -27.39
C ILE A 102 3.34 3.30 -26.66
N SER A 103 2.07 3.69 -26.75
CA SER A 103 1.51 4.85 -26.07
C SER A 103 1.62 4.73 -24.55
N MET A 104 1.40 3.56 -23.96
CA MET A 104 1.58 3.36 -22.51
C MET A 104 3.04 3.51 -22.08
N VAL A 105 4.00 2.99 -22.86
CA VAL A 105 5.44 3.15 -22.58
C VAL A 105 5.88 4.61 -22.70
N LEU A 106 5.46 5.31 -23.76
CA LEU A 106 5.76 6.72 -23.95
C LEU A 106 5.10 7.60 -22.88
N HIS A 107 3.87 7.27 -22.48
CA HIS A 107 3.18 7.97 -21.41
C HIS A 107 3.89 7.77 -20.07
N ASP A 108 4.32 6.57 -19.73
CA ASP A 108 5.06 6.33 -18.48
C ASP A 108 6.41 7.08 -18.44
N LEU A 109 7.13 7.11 -19.57
CA LEU A 109 8.34 7.92 -19.74
C LEU A 109 8.04 9.42 -19.53
N TYR A 110 7.04 9.94 -20.24
CA TYR A 110 6.62 11.34 -20.12
C TYR A 110 6.24 11.69 -18.68
N PHE A 111 5.36 10.87 -18.09
CA PHE A 111 4.86 11.04 -16.74
C PHE A 111 5.99 11.00 -15.72
N TYR A 112 6.90 10.03 -15.79
CA TYR A 112 8.00 9.93 -14.82
C TYR A 112 8.80 11.24 -14.72
N TRP A 113 9.18 11.83 -15.86
CA TRP A 113 9.96 13.07 -15.87
C TRP A 113 9.13 14.28 -15.49
N LEU A 114 7.88 14.39 -15.96
CA LEU A 114 6.96 15.44 -15.54
C LEU A 114 6.74 15.39 -14.02
N HIS A 115 6.43 14.21 -13.49
CA HIS A 115 6.14 13.97 -12.10
C HIS A 115 7.36 14.31 -11.23
N ARG A 116 8.55 13.85 -11.60
CA ARG A 116 9.78 14.22 -10.91
C ARG A 116 10.06 15.73 -10.94
N LEU A 117 9.79 16.39 -12.07
CA LEU A 117 9.93 17.85 -12.21
C LEU A 117 8.97 18.59 -11.27
N ILE A 118 7.69 18.22 -11.24
CA ILE A 118 6.70 18.89 -10.40
C ILE A 118 6.87 18.60 -8.91
N HIS A 119 7.65 17.56 -8.54
CA HIS A 119 8.14 17.34 -7.17
C HIS A 119 9.34 18.19 -6.78
N HIS A 120 9.93 18.94 -7.70
CA HIS A 120 11.01 19.85 -7.36
C HIS A 120 10.54 20.90 -6.33
N PRO A 121 11.31 21.21 -5.26
CA PRO A 121 10.84 22.07 -4.17
C PRO A 121 10.32 23.46 -4.59
N ARG A 122 10.83 23.99 -5.70
CA ARG A 122 10.39 25.28 -6.27
C ARG A 122 9.06 25.21 -7.03
N ILE A 123 8.60 24.02 -7.42
CA ILE A 123 7.42 23.81 -8.27
C ILE A 123 6.29 23.15 -7.46
N PHE A 124 6.64 22.24 -6.55
CA PHE A 124 5.71 21.40 -5.79
C PHE A 124 4.54 22.16 -5.17
N SER A 125 4.82 23.25 -4.44
CA SER A 125 3.79 24.03 -3.74
C SER A 125 2.75 24.65 -4.68
N TYR A 126 3.11 24.91 -5.93
CA TYR A 126 2.27 25.59 -6.92
C TYR A 126 1.50 24.62 -7.81
N VAL A 127 2.08 23.46 -8.10
CA VAL A 127 1.57 22.54 -9.11
C VAL A 127 1.06 21.25 -8.48
N HIS A 128 1.85 20.59 -7.65
CA HIS A 128 1.58 19.20 -7.26
C HIS A 128 1.07 19.03 -5.82
N LEU A 129 1.14 20.08 -4.99
CA LEU A 129 0.61 20.07 -3.63
C LEU A 129 -0.90 19.78 -3.59
N VAL A 130 -1.67 20.23 -4.59
CA VAL A 130 -3.11 19.94 -4.70
C VAL A 130 -3.36 18.44 -4.71
N HIS A 131 -2.61 17.71 -5.53
CA HIS A 131 -2.65 16.26 -5.62
C HIS A 131 -2.24 15.58 -4.31
N HIS A 132 -1.14 16.04 -3.72
CA HIS A 132 -0.60 15.46 -2.49
C HIS A 132 -1.31 15.84 -1.20
N LYS A 133 -2.33 16.71 -1.24
CA LYS A 133 -3.26 16.88 -0.11
C LYS A 133 -3.91 15.55 0.25
N SER A 134 -4.10 14.67 -0.72
CA SER A 134 -4.59 13.31 -0.57
C SER A 134 -3.49 12.30 -0.23
N ASN A 135 -2.75 12.57 0.85
CA ASN A 135 -1.69 11.69 1.35
C ASN A 135 -2.15 10.22 1.64
N ASN A 136 -3.45 10.01 1.84
CA ASN A 136 -4.11 8.70 1.78
C ASN A 136 -5.09 8.72 0.61
N PRO A 137 -4.63 8.42 -0.60
CA PRO A 137 -5.44 8.60 -1.78
C PRO A 137 -6.65 7.66 -1.78
N SER A 138 -7.72 8.16 -2.38
CA SER A 138 -8.90 7.38 -2.75
C SER A 138 -9.03 7.33 -4.27
N PRO A 139 -9.86 6.44 -4.85
CA PRO A 139 -10.15 6.45 -6.29
C PRO A 139 -10.52 7.84 -6.85
N TRP A 140 -11.14 8.71 -6.04
CA TRP A 140 -11.50 10.07 -6.45
C TRP A 140 -10.30 11.01 -6.59
N SER A 141 -9.17 10.72 -5.96
CA SER A 141 -7.95 11.53 -6.05
C SER A 141 -7.18 11.35 -7.36
N SER A 142 -7.53 10.36 -8.19
CA SER A 142 -6.81 9.98 -9.41
C SER A 142 -6.61 11.11 -10.42
N TYR A 143 -7.49 12.13 -10.42
CA TYR A 143 -7.36 13.34 -11.24
C TYR A 143 -7.37 14.63 -10.41
N SER A 144 -7.15 14.54 -9.10
CA SER A 144 -7.20 15.68 -8.19
C SER A 144 -5.94 16.52 -8.36
N PHE A 145 -5.80 17.17 -9.50
CA PHE A 145 -4.63 17.90 -9.93
C PHE A 145 -4.88 19.40 -9.87
N HIS A 146 -3.80 20.17 -9.76
CA HIS A 146 -3.88 21.61 -10.02
C HIS A 146 -4.12 21.87 -11.51
N LEU A 147 -4.68 23.04 -11.87
CA LEU A 147 -4.93 23.44 -13.27
C LEU A 147 -3.72 23.22 -14.20
N LEU A 148 -2.55 23.69 -13.77
CA LEU A 148 -1.30 23.56 -14.55
C LEU A 148 -0.82 22.11 -14.67
N GLU A 149 -1.04 21.31 -13.63
CA GLU A 149 -0.74 19.89 -13.64
C GLU A 149 -1.68 19.16 -14.60
N SER A 150 -2.99 19.44 -14.56
CA SER A 150 -3.95 18.88 -15.51
C SER A 150 -3.58 19.24 -16.96
N ILE A 151 -3.16 20.48 -17.24
CA ILE A 151 -2.73 20.86 -18.58
C ILE A 151 -1.50 20.03 -18.99
N ALA A 152 -0.49 19.92 -18.13
CA ALA A 152 0.72 19.14 -18.41
C ALA A 152 0.40 17.66 -18.63
N GLU A 153 -0.32 17.01 -17.72
CA GLU A 153 -0.77 15.62 -17.83
C GLU A 153 -1.54 15.36 -19.13
N ALA A 154 -2.37 16.31 -19.57
CA ALA A 154 -3.13 16.19 -20.81
C ALA A 154 -2.26 16.24 -22.07
N MET A 155 -1.07 16.85 -22.01
CA MET A 155 -0.20 17.05 -23.17
C MET A 155 0.37 15.75 -23.74
N ILE A 156 0.29 14.63 -23.01
CA ILE A 156 0.68 13.34 -23.58
C ILE A 156 -0.18 12.97 -24.81
N LEU A 157 -1.48 13.26 -24.80
CA LEU A 157 -2.36 12.93 -25.91
C LEU A 157 -1.96 13.65 -27.21
N PRO A 158 -1.80 15.00 -27.25
CA PRO A 158 -1.29 15.67 -28.43
C PRO A 158 0.07 15.11 -28.83
N ILE A 159 1.03 14.94 -27.91
CA ILE A 159 2.34 14.34 -28.27
C ILE A 159 2.13 13.05 -29.05
N LEU A 160 1.36 12.09 -28.52
CA LEU A 160 1.12 10.80 -29.15
C LEU A 160 0.45 10.91 -30.53
N ILE A 161 -0.64 11.67 -30.67
CA ILE A 161 -1.35 11.76 -31.96
C ILE A 161 -0.57 12.53 -33.02
N PHE A 162 0.42 13.34 -32.65
CA PHE A 162 1.30 13.99 -33.62
C PHE A 162 2.41 13.05 -34.13
N ILE A 163 2.87 12.09 -33.33
CA ILE A 163 3.99 11.19 -33.70
C ILE A 163 3.58 9.76 -34.07
N LEU A 164 2.38 9.31 -33.70
CA LEU A 164 1.88 7.97 -33.97
C LEU A 164 0.58 8.01 -34.77
N PRO A 165 0.44 7.21 -35.83
CA PRO A 165 -0.84 6.95 -36.46
C PRO A 165 -1.83 6.30 -35.47
N MET A 166 -2.89 7.02 -35.08
CA MET A 166 -3.86 6.53 -34.09
C MET A 166 -5.29 6.55 -34.62
N HIS A 167 -5.95 5.39 -34.58
CA HIS A 167 -7.41 5.32 -34.76
C HIS A 167 -8.11 5.84 -33.50
N PRO A 168 -9.32 6.44 -33.59
CA PRO A 168 -10.14 6.79 -32.41
C PRO A 168 -10.30 5.67 -31.38
N LEU A 169 -10.36 4.41 -31.83
CA LEU A 169 -10.35 3.23 -30.93
C LEU A 169 -9.06 3.14 -30.11
N SER A 170 -7.89 3.37 -30.71
CA SER A 170 -6.60 3.36 -30.00
C SER A 170 -6.53 4.49 -28.97
N ILE A 171 -7.01 5.68 -29.32
CA ILE A 171 -7.10 6.84 -28.41
C ILE A 171 -8.03 6.54 -27.24
N PHE A 172 -9.20 5.94 -27.51
CA PHE A 172 -10.13 5.52 -26.49
C PHE A 172 -9.49 4.49 -25.54
N LEU A 173 -8.90 3.42 -26.08
CA LEU A 173 -8.26 2.38 -25.28
C LEU A 173 -7.10 2.95 -24.45
N PHE A 174 -6.27 3.81 -25.04
CA PHE A 174 -5.17 4.47 -24.34
C PHE A 174 -5.69 5.30 -23.16
N THR A 175 -6.63 6.22 -23.40
CA THR A 175 -7.17 7.07 -22.32
C THR A 175 -7.95 6.28 -21.28
N PHE A 176 -8.63 5.20 -21.68
CA PHE A 176 -9.36 4.30 -20.77
C PHE A 176 -8.40 3.53 -19.86
N PHE A 177 -7.42 2.81 -20.41
CA PHE A 177 -6.47 2.03 -19.63
C PHE A 177 -5.55 2.93 -18.80
N SER A 178 -5.11 4.07 -19.34
CA SER A 178 -4.29 5.03 -18.60
C SER A 178 -5.01 5.51 -17.33
N PHE A 179 -6.29 5.84 -17.45
CA PHE A 179 -7.08 6.26 -16.32
C PHE A 179 -7.39 5.11 -15.36
N LEU A 180 -7.69 3.91 -15.87
CA LEU A 180 -7.93 2.72 -15.05
C LEU A 180 -6.71 2.38 -14.17
N PHE A 181 -5.51 2.45 -14.74
CA PHE A 181 -4.26 2.26 -14.00
C PHE A 181 -4.03 3.35 -12.96
N ASN A 182 -4.31 4.60 -13.29
CA ASN A 182 -4.22 5.71 -12.34
C ASN A 182 -5.20 5.49 -11.14
N VAL A 183 -6.45 5.11 -11.41
CA VAL A 183 -7.42 4.73 -10.38
C VAL A 183 -6.95 3.55 -9.54
N TYR A 184 -6.32 2.54 -10.15
CA TYR A 184 -5.72 1.44 -9.42
C TYR A 184 -4.58 1.91 -8.49
N GLY A 185 -3.71 2.81 -8.95
CA GLY A 185 -2.64 3.42 -8.14
C GLY A 185 -3.17 4.18 -6.91
N HIS A 186 -4.33 4.82 -7.05
CA HIS A 186 -5.00 5.59 -5.99
C HIS A 186 -6.05 4.78 -5.21
N LEU A 187 -6.20 3.49 -5.48
CA LEU A 187 -7.29 2.69 -4.95
C LEU A 187 -7.30 2.63 -3.41
N GLY A 188 -6.15 2.77 -2.76
CA GLY A 188 -5.98 2.65 -1.31
C GLY A 188 -6.06 1.20 -0.79
N TYR A 189 -6.25 0.24 -1.70
CA TYR A 189 -6.25 -1.19 -1.44
C TYR A 189 -5.34 -1.90 -2.43
N GLU A 190 -4.63 -2.93 -1.96
CA GLU A 190 -3.92 -3.86 -2.84
C GLU A 190 -4.83 -5.01 -3.24
N ILE A 191 -4.97 -5.22 -4.55
CA ILE A 191 -5.84 -6.26 -5.11
C ILE A 191 -5.05 -7.33 -5.87
N VAL A 192 -3.82 -7.04 -6.28
CA VAL A 192 -2.96 -7.98 -7.02
C VAL A 192 -2.70 -9.24 -6.17
N PRO A 193 -2.79 -10.44 -6.76
CA PRO A 193 -2.64 -11.69 -6.02
C PRO A 193 -1.19 -11.93 -5.58
N ARG A 194 -1.02 -12.71 -4.49
CA ARG A 194 0.30 -13.04 -3.91
C ARG A 194 1.28 -13.67 -4.91
N TRP A 195 0.79 -14.47 -5.85
CA TRP A 195 1.66 -15.12 -6.86
C TRP A 195 2.35 -14.11 -7.78
N PHE A 196 1.77 -12.92 -7.98
CA PHE A 196 2.35 -11.88 -8.84
C PHE A 196 3.75 -11.48 -8.38
N ARG A 197 3.99 -11.45 -7.06
CA ARG A 197 5.29 -11.19 -6.42
C ARG A 197 6.45 -12.01 -7.01
N LYS A 198 6.15 -13.23 -7.46
CA LYS A 198 7.12 -14.21 -7.99
C LYS A 198 7.30 -14.12 -9.52
N THR A 199 6.58 -13.23 -10.19
CA THR A 199 6.66 -13.07 -11.64
C THR A 199 7.68 -12.00 -12.03
N PRO A 200 8.27 -12.07 -13.24
CA PRO A 200 9.11 -10.98 -13.74
C PRO A 200 8.33 -9.67 -13.88
N PHE A 201 7.00 -9.74 -14.10
CA PHE A 201 6.15 -8.56 -14.19
C PHE A 201 6.12 -7.73 -12.91
N PHE A 202 6.24 -8.35 -11.73
CA PHE A 202 6.33 -7.57 -10.49
C PHE A 202 7.53 -6.64 -10.49
N GLN A 203 8.64 -7.04 -11.12
CA GLN A 203 9.87 -6.23 -11.22
C GLN A 203 9.73 -5.07 -12.22
N ILE A 204 8.67 -5.06 -13.03
CA ILE A 204 8.42 -4.07 -14.09
C ILE A 204 7.23 -3.18 -13.76
N ILE A 205 6.14 -3.72 -13.22
CA ILE A 205 4.84 -3.06 -13.06
C ILE A 205 4.66 -2.61 -11.61
N GLY A 206 4.31 -1.33 -11.43
CA GLY A 206 3.92 -0.76 -10.15
C GLY A 206 2.53 -1.23 -9.72
N THR A 207 2.36 -1.54 -8.44
CA THR A 207 1.06 -1.90 -7.86
C THR A 207 0.41 -0.71 -7.15
N SER A 208 -0.82 -0.87 -6.66
CA SER A 208 -1.50 0.16 -5.83
C SER A 208 -0.65 0.57 -4.64
N VAL A 209 0.08 -0.38 -4.02
CA VAL A 209 1.06 -0.08 -2.96
C VAL A 209 2.14 0.88 -3.41
N TYR A 210 2.61 0.77 -4.67
CA TYR A 210 3.73 1.54 -5.19
C TYR A 210 3.40 3.05 -5.20
N HIS A 211 2.28 3.41 -5.82
CA HIS A 211 1.84 4.81 -5.90
C HIS A 211 1.24 5.30 -4.58
N ASN A 212 0.59 4.44 -3.80
CA ASN A 212 0.13 4.84 -2.46
C ASN A 212 1.31 5.18 -1.52
N MET A 213 2.44 4.48 -1.62
CA MET A 213 3.68 4.83 -0.91
C MET A 213 4.25 6.16 -1.39
N HIS A 214 4.13 6.49 -2.69
CA HIS A 214 4.49 7.79 -3.22
C HIS A 214 3.73 8.92 -2.50
N HIS A 215 2.40 8.84 -2.40
CA HIS A 215 1.58 9.81 -1.65
C HIS A 215 1.92 9.91 -0.16
N ALA A 216 2.45 8.83 0.44
CA ALA A 216 2.83 8.82 1.84
C ALA A 216 4.24 9.39 2.10
N LYS A 217 5.15 9.32 1.12
CA LYS A 217 6.59 9.58 1.29
C LYS A 217 7.17 10.66 0.38
N PHE A 218 6.46 11.05 -0.68
CA PHE A 218 6.72 12.18 -1.60
C PHE A 218 8.00 12.09 -2.45
N HIS A 219 9.05 11.43 -1.97
CA HIS A 219 10.39 11.45 -2.58
C HIS A 219 10.78 10.17 -3.35
N TYR A 220 9.83 9.26 -3.56
CA TYR A 220 10.07 7.95 -4.18
C TYR A 220 8.92 7.56 -5.10
N ASN A 221 9.14 6.59 -5.98
CA ASN A 221 8.11 5.93 -6.78
C ASN A 221 7.37 6.91 -7.72
N TYR A 222 8.08 7.58 -8.62
CA TYR A 222 7.51 8.56 -9.53
C TYR A 222 6.83 7.94 -10.77
N GLY A 223 7.08 6.68 -11.09
CA GLY A 223 6.46 6.00 -12.23
C GLY A 223 4.93 5.86 -12.12
N LEU A 224 4.25 5.81 -13.26
CA LEU A 224 2.79 5.67 -13.34
C LEU A 224 2.36 4.21 -13.43
N TYR A 225 2.90 3.49 -14.42
CA TYR A 225 2.66 2.08 -14.67
C TYR A 225 3.85 1.24 -14.30
N PHE A 226 5.06 1.73 -14.60
CA PHE A 226 6.27 0.93 -14.54
C PHE A 226 7.24 1.41 -13.45
N ARG A 227 7.95 0.44 -12.87
CA ARG A 227 9.04 0.63 -11.90
C ARG A 227 10.38 0.92 -12.58
N ILE A 228 10.43 0.83 -13.92
CA ILE A 228 11.66 0.85 -14.72
C ILE A 228 12.45 2.13 -14.47
N TRP A 229 11.81 3.30 -14.64
CA TRP A 229 12.48 4.58 -14.50
C TRP A 229 12.94 4.85 -13.07
N ASP A 230 12.12 4.51 -12.09
CA ASP A 230 12.50 4.64 -10.68
C ASP A 230 13.73 3.80 -10.33
N ARG A 231 13.85 2.60 -10.88
CA ARG A 231 15.02 1.74 -10.67
C ARG A 231 16.26 2.26 -11.36
N LEU A 232 16.12 2.67 -12.63
CA LEU A 232 17.23 3.24 -13.41
C LEU A 232 17.77 4.51 -12.76
N MET A 233 16.90 5.32 -12.15
CA MET A 233 17.26 6.60 -11.56
C MET A 233 17.45 6.55 -10.04
N GLY A 234 17.31 5.37 -9.41
CA GLY A 234 17.47 5.19 -7.97
C GLY A 234 16.41 5.88 -7.11
N THR A 235 15.19 6.08 -7.64
CA THR A 235 14.06 6.70 -6.94
C THR A 235 12.99 5.69 -6.49
N GLU A 236 13.22 4.39 -6.63
CA GLU A 236 12.36 3.35 -6.05
C GLU A 236 12.51 3.31 -4.52
N HIS A 237 11.38 3.28 -3.79
CA HIS A 237 11.41 3.18 -2.34
C HIS A 237 11.99 1.82 -1.90
N PRO A 238 13.01 1.78 -1.03
CA PRO A 238 13.71 0.54 -0.68
C PRO A 238 12.79 -0.51 -0.02
N ASP A 239 11.83 -0.07 0.80
CA ASP A 239 10.85 -0.96 1.45
C ASP A 239 9.60 -1.29 0.61
N TYR A 240 9.57 -1.02 -0.70
CA TYR A 240 8.38 -1.31 -1.51
C TYR A 240 7.99 -2.80 -1.46
N GLU A 241 8.96 -3.69 -1.71
CA GLU A 241 8.70 -5.13 -1.72
C GLU A 241 8.26 -5.63 -0.34
N LYS A 242 8.90 -5.16 0.72
CA LYS A 242 8.56 -5.49 2.12
C LYS A 242 7.13 -5.04 2.46
N THR A 243 6.74 -3.85 2.01
CA THR A 243 5.41 -3.28 2.26
C THR A 243 4.34 -4.07 1.51
N PHE A 244 4.61 -4.43 0.25
CA PHE A 244 3.74 -5.31 -0.53
C PHE A 244 3.58 -6.67 0.17
N ASP A 245 4.68 -7.31 0.57
CA ASP A 245 4.67 -8.63 1.21
C ASP A 245 3.91 -8.61 2.55
N THR A 246 4.06 -7.54 3.34
CA THR A 246 3.30 -7.32 4.59
C THR A 246 1.79 -7.28 4.34
N ILE A 247 1.36 -6.62 3.26
CA ILE A 247 -0.06 -6.55 2.89
C ILE A 247 -0.55 -7.91 2.39
N GLN A 248 0.24 -8.63 1.59
CA GLN A 248 -0.12 -9.98 1.13
C GLN A 248 -0.25 -10.97 2.29
N TYR A 249 0.66 -10.93 3.27
CA TYR A 249 0.58 -11.71 4.51
C TYR A 249 -0.75 -11.46 5.23
N ARG A 250 -1.09 -10.17 5.46
CA ARG A 250 -2.36 -9.75 6.07
C ARG A 250 -3.59 -10.27 5.33
N ARG A 251 -3.55 -10.29 3.99
CA ARG A 251 -4.67 -10.72 3.13
C ARG A 251 -4.90 -12.23 3.16
N PHE A 252 -3.83 -13.03 3.11
CA PHE A 252 -3.92 -14.45 2.76
C PHE A 252 -3.59 -15.43 3.89
N GLU A 253 -2.60 -15.18 4.75
CA GLU A 253 -2.12 -16.23 5.67
C GLU A 253 -3.10 -16.54 6.81
N HIS A 254 -3.93 -15.57 7.18
CA HIS A 254 -4.99 -15.78 8.15
C HIS A 254 -6.17 -16.63 7.61
N ARG A 255 -6.27 -16.87 6.28
CA ARG A 255 -7.29 -17.76 5.70
C ARG A 255 -6.88 -19.23 5.77
N THR A 256 -5.59 -19.53 5.63
CA THR A 256 -5.05 -20.90 5.74
C THR A 256 -5.21 -21.44 7.15
N GLY A 257 -4.89 -20.63 8.18
CA GLY A 257 -5.07 -21.01 9.59
C GLY A 257 -6.52 -21.31 9.98
N ARG A 258 -7.49 -20.52 9.49
CA ARG A 258 -8.93 -20.77 9.72
C ARG A 258 -9.49 -22.00 8.99
N ARG A 259 -8.94 -22.34 7.82
CA ARG A 259 -9.38 -23.51 7.05
C ARG A 259 -8.81 -24.79 7.65
N LEU A 260 -7.55 -24.76 8.09
CA LEU A 260 -6.90 -25.85 8.82
C LEU A 260 -7.57 -26.09 10.19
N SER A 261 -7.88 -25.05 10.96
CA SER A 261 -8.58 -25.22 12.24
C SER A 261 -10.02 -25.72 12.10
N LYS A 262 -10.75 -25.28 11.07
CA LYS A 262 -12.08 -25.82 10.77
C LYS A 262 -12.03 -27.27 10.26
N MET A 263 -11.03 -27.64 9.46
CA MET A 263 -10.85 -29.03 9.02
C MET A 263 -10.42 -29.93 10.18
N ALA A 264 -9.53 -29.48 11.07
CA ALA A 264 -9.15 -30.20 12.28
C ALA A 264 -10.34 -30.36 13.26
N GLY A 265 -11.18 -29.32 13.39
CA GLY A 265 -12.40 -29.38 14.20
C GLY A 265 -13.53 -30.25 13.61
N LEU A 266 -13.58 -30.45 12.29
CA LEU A 266 -14.54 -31.33 11.63
C LEU A 266 -14.09 -32.80 11.54
N LEU A 267 -12.78 -33.07 11.59
CA LEU A 267 -12.24 -34.42 11.40
C LEU A 267 -12.01 -35.20 12.70
N GLY A 268 -12.21 -34.61 13.89
CA GLY A 268 -12.11 -35.33 15.16
C GLY A 268 -10.86 -36.22 15.28
N LEU A 269 -9.75 -35.81 14.67
CA LEU A 269 -8.55 -36.65 14.60
C LEU A 269 -7.71 -36.41 15.84
N PHE A 270 -8.10 -37.05 16.94
CA PHE A 270 -7.13 -37.47 17.94
C PHE A 270 -6.30 -38.62 17.36
N LEU A 271 -5.02 -38.65 17.74
CA LEU A 271 -4.02 -39.72 17.55
C LEU A 271 -3.05 -39.56 16.38
N ILE A 272 -2.03 -38.72 16.58
CA ILE A 272 -0.63 -39.12 16.34
C ILE A 272 0.21 -38.55 17.51
N PRO A 273 0.78 -39.38 18.41
CA PRO A 273 1.75 -38.93 19.38
C PRO A 273 3.10 -38.72 18.68
N GLY A 274 3.66 -37.50 18.74
CA GLY A 274 5.05 -37.28 18.29
C GLY A 274 5.33 -36.04 17.44
N ILE A 275 4.44 -35.04 17.37
CA ILE A 275 4.77 -33.72 16.81
C ILE A 275 4.51 -32.70 17.90
N GLY A 276 5.56 -31.96 18.28
CA GLY A 276 5.58 -31.04 19.42
C GLY A 276 4.38 -30.11 19.43
N VAL A 277 3.68 -30.11 20.57
CA VAL A 277 2.63 -29.16 20.94
C VAL A 277 3.14 -27.75 20.66
N SER A 278 2.43 -26.97 19.84
CA SER A 278 2.64 -25.51 19.77
C SER A 278 2.23 -24.95 21.14
N GLN A 279 3.22 -24.73 22.01
CA GLN A 279 2.98 -24.25 23.37
C GLN A 279 2.67 -22.75 23.32
N ASP A 280 1.45 -22.41 23.74
CA ASP A 280 0.97 -21.03 23.81
C ASP A 280 1.85 -20.20 24.76
N LEU A 281 2.45 -19.12 24.22
CA LEU A 281 3.24 -18.13 24.95
C LEU A 281 2.42 -17.36 25.99
N SER A 282 1.10 -17.37 25.88
CA SER A 282 0.21 -16.58 26.73
C SER A 282 0.33 -16.99 28.19
N GLY A 283 0.42 -16.02 29.09
CA GLY A 283 0.56 -16.25 30.52
C GLY A 283 1.56 -15.32 31.18
N TYR A 284 1.83 -15.57 32.46
CA TYR A 284 2.73 -14.74 33.24
C TYR A 284 4.13 -15.34 33.26
N TRP A 285 5.13 -14.50 33.06
CA TRP A 285 6.53 -14.87 32.98
C TRP A 285 7.34 -14.00 33.92
N LYS A 286 8.21 -14.62 34.70
CA LYS A 286 9.07 -13.93 35.66
C LYS A 286 10.48 -13.83 35.12
N ASP A 287 10.98 -12.61 35.07
CA ASP A 287 12.39 -12.32 34.84
C ASP A 287 13.19 -12.64 36.13
N PRO A 288 14.15 -13.59 36.09
CA PRO A 288 14.93 -13.96 37.27
C PRO A 288 15.84 -12.85 37.77
N ASP A 289 16.29 -11.93 36.90
CA ASP A 289 17.28 -10.92 37.26
C ASP A 289 16.64 -9.70 37.92
N SER A 290 15.50 -9.24 37.37
CA SER A 290 14.77 -8.09 37.91
C SER A 290 13.68 -8.46 38.91
N GLY A 291 13.20 -9.71 38.88
CA GLY A 291 12.02 -10.15 39.64
C GLY A 291 10.69 -9.69 39.03
N ALA A 292 10.72 -8.99 37.89
CA ALA A 292 9.53 -8.49 37.23
C ALA A 292 8.68 -9.62 36.64
N VAL A 293 7.37 -9.49 36.77
CA VAL A 293 6.37 -10.38 36.17
C VAL A 293 5.76 -9.69 34.96
N VAL A 294 5.86 -10.34 33.80
CA VAL A 294 5.30 -9.90 32.52
C VAL A 294 4.12 -10.81 32.17
N GLU A 295 2.97 -10.21 31.93
CA GLU A 295 1.84 -10.87 31.28
C GLU A 295 2.04 -10.80 29.77
N ILE A 296 2.15 -11.95 29.11
CA ILE A 296 2.11 -12.07 27.66
C ILE A 296 0.70 -12.50 27.27
N ALA A 297 0.06 -11.74 26.39
CA ALA A 297 -1.27 -12.03 25.88
C ALA A 297 -1.29 -11.91 24.36
N GLN A 298 -2.02 -12.83 23.72
CA GLN A 298 -2.28 -12.79 22.29
C GLN A 298 -3.54 -11.96 22.02
N ASP A 299 -3.44 -11.00 21.09
CA ASP A 299 -4.60 -10.25 20.64
C ASP A 299 -5.44 -11.03 19.61
N GLU A 300 -6.61 -10.49 19.24
CA GLU A 300 -7.50 -11.08 18.22
C GLU A 300 -6.86 -11.22 16.82
N ASN A 301 -5.70 -10.61 16.59
CA ASN A 301 -4.92 -10.67 15.36
C ASN A 301 -3.74 -11.65 15.44
N GLY A 302 -3.60 -12.39 16.55
CA GLY A 302 -2.53 -13.36 16.78
C GLY A 302 -1.21 -12.75 17.22
N VAL A 303 -1.19 -11.43 17.48
CA VAL A 303 0.01 -10.71 17.92
C VAL A 303 0.13 -10.86 19.43
N PHE A 304 1.23 -11.45 19.86
CA PHE A 304 1.60 -11.48 21.28
C PHE A 304 2.12 -10.11 21.70
N SER A 305 1.56 -9.56 22.76
CA SER A 305 2.02 -8.36 23.43
C SER A 305 2.33 -8.69 24.89
N GLY A 306 3.40 -8.10 25.43
CA GLY A 306 3.79 -8.26 26.83
C GLY A 306 3.54 -6.97 27.59
N LEU A 307 3.06 -7.06 28.84
CA LEU A 307 2.95 -5.95 29.78
C LEU A 307 3.56 -6.36 31.13
N VAL A 308 4.40 -5.51 31.72
CA VAL A 308 4.89 -5.71 33.09
C VAL A 308 3.75 -5.41 34.06
N ILE A 309 3.38 -6.38 34.89
CA ILE A 309 2.27 -6.28 35.84
C ILE A 309 2.72 -6.19 37.32
N SER A 310 3.97 -6.54 37.62
CA SER A 310 4.56 -6.43 38.95
C SER A 310 6.09 -6.38 38.85
N SER A 311 6.75 -5.57 39.67
CA SER A 311 8.21 -5.51 39.79
C SER A 311 8.79 -6.43 40.87
N GLY A 312 7.95 -7.25 41.53
CA GLY A 312 8.36 -8.09 42.66
C GLY A 312 8.42 -7.28 43.98
N ASN A 313 7.47 -7.58 44.87
CA ASN A 313 7.12 -6.93 46.15
C ASN A 313 6.24 -5.65 46.07
N VAL A 314 5.04 -5.79 46.62
CA VAL A 314 3.85 -4.90 46.58
C VAL A 314 4.00 -3.63 47.46
N SER A 315 5.22 -3.15 47.70
CA SER A 315 5.42 -1.96 48.53
C SER A 315 6.75 -1.27 48.23
N ASP A 316 6.84 -0.57 47.10
CA ASP A 316 7.66 0.64 46.92
C ASP A 316 7.76 0.96 45.42
N ASP A 317 6.86 1.82 44.92
CA ASP A 317 6.99 2.45 43.59
C ASP A 317 8.22 3.38 43.47
N ARG A 318 9.08 3.42 44.51
CA ARG A 318 10.30 4.25 44.57
C ARG A 318 11.62 3.44 44.62
N LYS A 319 11.59 2.10 44.61
CA LYS A 319 12.82 1.26 44.63
C LYS A 319 13.21 0.66 43.28
N LEU A 320 13.03 1.42 42.20
CA LEU A 320 13.48 1.05 40.85
C LEU A 320 14.73 1.83 40.39
N GLU A 321 15.31 2.64 41.28
CA GLU A 321 16.65 3.21 41.12
C GLU A 321 17.74 2.21 41.54
N GLY A 322 18.10 1.31 40.63
CA GLY A 322 19.38 0.60 40.68
C GLY A 322 19.50 -0.56 39.69
N LYS A 323 18.43 -1.31 39.46
CA LYS A 323 18.46 -2.55 38.67
C LYS A 323 17.95 -2.34 37.23
N GLN A 324 18.57 -2.99 36.24
CA GLN A 324 18.15 -2.93 34.83
C GLN A 324 16.73 -3.45 34.68
N ILE A 325 15.77 -2.55 34.47
CA ILE A 325 14.38 -2.92 34.26
C ILE A 325 14.14 -3.00 32.75
N TYR A 326 13.74 -4.18 32.29
CA TYR A 326 13.29 -4.45 30.92
C TYR A 326 11.77 -4.29 30.90
N ILE A 327 11.24 -3.27 30.21
CA ILE A 327 9.79 -3.13 30.04
C ILE A 327 9.47 -3.58 28.63
N LEU A 328 8.95 -4.80 28.50
CA LEU A 328 8.14 -5.13 27.33
C LEU A 328 6.92 -4.19 27.34
N ARG A 329 7.03 -3.07 26.61
CA ARG A 329 5.90 -2.34 26.07
C ARG A 329 6.00 -2.60 24.58
N GLU A 330 5.05 -3.37 24.06
CA GLU A 330 4.89 -3.68 22.64
C GLU A 330 5.92 -4.69 22.11
N PHE A 331 5.74 -5.96 22.50
CA PHE A 331 6.02 -7.02 21.53
C PHE A 331 4.94 -6.88 20.45
N THR A 332 5.33 -6.50 19.24
CA THR A 332 4.47 -6.47 18.06
C THR A 332 5.10 -7.36 17.01
N GLY A 333 4.30 -8.25 16.41
CA GLY A 333 4.73 -9.03 15.25
C GLY A 333 5.40 -10.37 15.55
N ALA A 334 5.03 -11.04 16.64
CA ALA A 334 5.36 -12.44 16.91
C ALA A 334 4.85 -13.37 15.78
N ILE A 335 5.65 -13.56 14.73
CA ILE A 335 5.39 -14.59 13.71
C ILE A 335 6.07 -15.85 14.19
N GLU A 336 5.31 -16.93 14.37
CA GLU A 336 5.87 -18.25 14.65
C GLU A 336 6.57 -18.77 13.38
N GLU A 337 7.89 -18.69 13.35
CA GLU A 337 8.72 -19.40 12.38
C GLU A 337 9.55 -20.44 13.15
N ALA A 338 9.20 -21.73 13.02
CA ALA A 338 9.92 -22.84 13.64
C ALA A 338 10.09 -22.72 15.17
N GLY A 339 9.05 -22.25 15.89
CA GLY A 339 9.05 -22.12 17.35
C GLY A 339 9.79 -20.88 17.90
N LEU A 340 10.18 -19.95 17.02
CA LEU A 340 10.75 -18.64 17.39
C LEU A 340 9.75 -17.54 17.09
N TYR A 341 9.53 -16.66 18.06
CA TYR A 341 8.68 -15.48 17.94
C TYR A 341 9.55 -14.23 17.89
N ARG A 342 9.44 -13.41 16.85
CA ARG A 342 10.25 -12.20 16.68
C ARG A 342 9.47 -10.95 17.02
N GLY A 343 10.11 -9.95 17.60
CA GLY A 343 9.45 -8.69 17.94
C GLY A 343 10.43 -7.68 18.51
N THR A 344 9.93 -6.77 19.33
CA THR A 344 10.71 -5.71 19.95
C THR A 344 10.52 -5.67 21.46
N VAL A 345 11.58 -5.29 22.18
CA VAL A 345 11.57 -5.04 23.63
C VAL A 345 11.94 -3.58 23.86
N PHE A 346 11.19 -2.90 24.73
CA PHE A 346 11.51 -1.54 25.15
C PHE A 346 12.37 -1.54 26.43
N LEU A 347 13.38 -0.69 26.47
CA LEU A 347 14.27 -0.50 27.61
C LEU A 347 14.04 0.91 28.17
N PRO A 348 13.23 1.08 29.22
CA PRO A 348 12.86 2.40 29.74
C PRO A 348 14.06 3.23 30.18
N ARG A 349 15.02 2.59 30.85
CA ARG A 349 16.25 3.26 31.32
C ARG A 349 17.05 3.89 30.19
N ARG A 350 17.04 3.26 29.01
CA ARG A 350 17.76 3.73 27.82
C ARG A 350 16.84 4.45 26.83
N LYS A 351 15.53 4.51 27.10
CA LYS A 351 14.48 4.95 26.16
C LYS A 351 14.66 4.36 24.77
N LEU A 352 14.97 3.06 24.70
CA LEU A 352 15.41 2.40 23.47
C LEU A 352 14.55 1.17 23.19
N THR A 353 14.09 1.02 21.95
CA THR A 353 13.38 -0.17 21.47
C THR A 353 14.35 -1.02 20.66
N LEU A 354 14.48 -2.29 21.01
CA LEU A 354 15.46 -3.20 20.42
C LEU A 354 14.78 -4.46 19.87
N PRO A 355 15.27 -5.02 18.76
CA PRO A 355 14.78 -6.29 18.26
C PRO A 355 15.12 -7.42 19.22
N ALA A 356 14.16 -8.31 19.44
CA ALA A 356 14.32 -9.49 20.28
C ALA A 356 13.57 -10.69 19.70
N THR A 357 13.99 -11.89 20.10
CA THR A 357 13.34 -13.15 19.75
C THR A 357 13.01 -13.93 21.01
N LEU A 358 11.79 -14.43 21.10
CA LEU A 358 11.30 -15.31 22.15
C LEU A 358 11.28 -16.75 21.64
N ARG A 359 11.67 -17.71 22.46
CA ARG A 359 11.60 -19.13 22.15
C ARG A 359 11.24 -19.92 23.40
N MET A 360 10.21 -20.74 23.33
CA MET A 360 9.88 -21.67 24.42
C MET A 360 10.94 -22.77 24.48
N GLU A 361 11.63 -22.91 25.62
CA GLU A 361 12.52 -24.05 25.90
C GLU A 361 11.73 -25.20 26.54
N SER A 362 10.70 -24.89 27.33
CA SER A 362 9.76 -25.84 27.94
C SER A 362 8.44 -25.12 28.26
N GLU A 363 7.42 -25.86 28.75
CA GLU A 363 6.14 -25.25 29.19
C GLU A 363 6.30 -24.23 30.32
N THR A 364 7.43 -24.29 31.04
CA THR A 364 7.74 -23.45 32.19
C THR A 364 8.92 -22.52 31.94
N THR A 365 9.58 -22.58 30.79
CA THR A 365 10.81 -21.82 30.50
C THR A 365 10.76 -21.14 29.14
N LEU A 366 10.87 -19.82 29.14
CA LEU A 366 10.90 -18.95 27.97
C LEU A 366 12.27 -18.31 27.80
N ILE A 367 12.87 -18.47 26.62
CA ILE A 367 14.13 -17.82 26.25
C ILE A 367 13.85 -16.49 25.60
N VAL A 368 14.45 -15.41 26.11
CA VAL A 368 14.42 -14.07 25.53
C VAL A 368 15.82 -13.74 25.02
N ASP A 369 15.96 -13.63 23.70
CA ASP A 369 17.21 -13.34 23.00
C ASP A 369 17.18 -11.92 22.42
N GLY A 370 18.10 -11.05 22.85
CA GLY A 370 18.26 -9.67 22.37
C GLY A 370 19.65 -9.45 21.75
N ARG A 371 19.72 -8.61 20.69
CA ARG A 371 21.00 -8.23 20.06
C ARG A 371 21.30 -6.75 20.33
N TRP A 372 22.34 -6.45 21.10
CA TRP A 372 22.69 -5.09 21.51
C TRP A 372 24.14 -4.78 21.09
N GLY A 373 24.29 -4.09 19.95
CA GLY A 373 25.61 -3.93 19.34
C GLY A 373 26.21 -5.29 18.94
N PRO A 374 27.53 -5.53 19.13
CA PRO A 374 28.16 -6.80 18.78
C PRO A 374 27.85 -7.95 19.77
N ILE A 375 27.18 -7.67 20.89
CA ILE A 375 26.96 -8.62 21.98
C ILE A 375 25.53 -9.16 21.93
N ARG A 376 25.39 -10.48 21.96
CA ARG A 376 24.11 -11.18 22.11
C ARG A 376 23.85 -11.40 23.59
N HIS A 377 22.67 -11.04 24.05
CA HIS A 377 22.23 -11.27 25.42
C HIS A 377 21.04 -12.22 25.40
N GLN A 378 21.06 -13.22 26.28
CA GLN A 378 20.05 -14.26 26.38
C GLN A 378 19.59 -14.35 27.84
N MET A 379 18.28 -14.39 28.06
CA MET A 379 17.66 -14.53 29.37
C MET A 379 16.71 -15.72 29.37
N ARG A 380 16.56 -16.36 30.53
CA ARG A 380 15.61 -17.46 30.76
C ARG A 380 14.53 -17.01 31.74
N TRP A 381 13.32 -16.83 31.26
CA TRP A 381 12.16 -16.49 32.08
C TRP A 381 11.42 -17.74 32.49
N ASN A 382 10.92 -17.75 33.72
CA ASN A 382 10.15 -18.87 34.25
C ASN A 382 8.66 -18.54 34.24
N ARG A 383 7.81 -19.52 33.95
CA ARG A 383 6.36 -19.34 34.02
C ARG A 383 5.94 -19.10 35.47
N HIS A 384 5.06 -18.13 35.65
CA HIS A 384 4.55 -17.70 36.95
C HIS A 384 3.05 -17.95 36.99
N TYR A 385 2.56 -18.58 38.05
CA TYR A 385 1.13 -18.85 38.23
C TYR A 385 0.58 -17.88 39.27
N ARG A 386 -0.60 -17.28 38.99
CA ARG A 386 -1.21 -16.20 39.80
C ARG A 386 -1.52 -16.59 41.27
N ASN A 387 -1.35 -17.86 41.64
CA ASN A 387 -1.69 -18.42 42.94
C ASN A 387 -0.47 -18.73 43.85
N GLU A 388 0.74 -18.24 43.53
CA GLU A 388 1.93 -18.43 44.38
C GLU A 388 2.16 -17.26 45.38
N GLN A 389 1.10 -16.80 46.04
CA GLN A 389 1.18 -15.95 47.24
C GLN A 389 0.35 -16.52 48.38
#